data_AF-A0A4R5VQV1-F1
#
_entry.id   AF-A0A4R5VQV1-F1
#
_cell.length_a   1.000
_cell.length_b   1.000
_cell.length_c   1.000
_cell.angle_alpha   90.00
_cell.angle_beta   90.00
_cell.angle_gamma   90.00
#
_symmetry.space_group_name_H-M   'P 1'
#
loop_
_entity.id
_entity.type
_entity.pdbx_description
1 polymer ?
#
loop_
_entity_poly.entity_id
_entity_poly.type
_entity_poly.pdbx_seq_one_letter_code
_entity_poly.pdbx_strand_id
1 'polypeptide(L)' 'MKFSSNGYYVEKYEKCSVCGKLVYGNRIEQLNIHGVPSLFCSDWCVDWEKVRMEKKKQARKVLI' A
#
# COMPACT_ATOMS: atom_id res chain seq x y z
N MET A 1 12.01 -3.20 -10.50
CA MET A 1 11.09 -3.75 -11.52
C MET A 1 11.61 -5.16 -11.73
N LYS A 2 10.83 -6.24 -11.54
CA LYS A 2 11.28 -7.53 -12.09
C LYS A 2 10.91 -7.49 -13.56
N PHE A 3 11.86 -7.02 -14.36
CA PHE A 3 11.78 -7.14 -15.80
C PHE A 3 11.78 -8.63 -16.13
N SER A 4 10.97 -9.04 -17.11
CA SER A 4 11.20 -10.32 -17.78
C SER A 4 12.65 -10.36 -18.26
N SER A 5 13.23 -11.55 -18.41
CA SER A 5 14.62 -11.72 -18.90
C SER A 5 14.86 -11.07 -20.27
N ASN A 6 13.81 -10.74 -21.02
CA ASN A 6 13.88 -10.01 -22.29
C ASN A 6 13.57 -8.49 -22.20
N GLY A 7 13.15 -7.96 -21.05
CA GLY A 7 12.96 -6.52 -20.82
C GLY A 7 11.69 -5.88 -21.40
N TYR A 8 10.82 -6.64 -22.06
CA TYR A 8 9.68 -6.07 -22.82
C TYR A 8 8.33 -6.07 -22.09
N TYR A 9 8.20 -6.70 -20.90
CA TYR A 9 6.90 -6.78 -20.22
C TYR A 9 6.97 -6.58 -18.70
N VAL A 10 5.91 -5.96 -18.15
CA VAL A 10 5.66 -5.87 -16.70
C VAL A 10 4.89 -7.13 -16.28
N GLU A 11 5.54 -8.02 -15.53
CA GLU A 11 4.93 -9.29 -15.10
C GLU A 11 3.79 -9.08 -14.09
N LYS A 12 3.87 -8.05 -13.24
CA LYS A 12 2.84 -7.71 -12.25
C LYS A 12 2.71 -6.21 -12.04
N TYR A 13 1.47 -5.72 -12.03
CA TYR A 13 1.13 -4.33 -11.73
C TYR A 13 0.83 -4.16 -10.24
N GLU A 14 1.89 -4.23 -9.43
CA GLU A 14 1.78 -4.02 -7.99
C GLU A 14 1.59 -2.54 -7.69
N LYS A 15 0.50 -2.17 -7.00
CA LYS A 15 0.12 -0.78 -6.74
C LYS A 15 0.23 -0.44 -5.26
N CYS A 16 0.59 0.81 -4.98
CA CYS A 16 0.53 1.39 -3.66
C CYS A 16 -0.93 1.43 -3.18
N SER A 17 -1.19 0.93 -1.98
CA SER A 17 -2.53 0.87 -1.37
C SER A 17 -3.11 2.24 -0.99
N VAL A 18 -2.31 3.31 -1.12
CA VAL A 18 -2.69 4.69 -0.77
C VAL A 18 -2.84 5.56 -2.01
N CYS A 19 -1.79 5.70 -2.80
CA CYS A 19 -1.77 6.64 -3.93
C CYS A 19 -1.96 5.97 -5.30
N GLY A 20 -2.02 4.63 -5.36
CA GLY A 20 -2.22 3.88 -6.61
C GLY A 20 -1.01 3.83 -7.55
N LYS A 21 0.11 4.50 -7.20
CA LYS A 21 1.38 4.43 -7.95
C LYS A 21 1.87 2.98 -8.06
N LEU A 22 2.41 2.63 -9.22
CA LEU A 22 3.05 1.33 -9.42
C LEU A 22 4.35 1.23 -8.61
N VAL A 23 4.51 0.13 -7.88
CA VAL A 23 5.62 -0.12 -6.97
C VAL A 23 6.53 -1.16 -7.59
N TYR A 24 7.65 -0.69 -8.14
CA TYR A 24 8.59 -1.57 -8.84
C TYR A 24 9.90 -1.80 -8.06
N GLY A 25 10.25 -0.94 -7.11
CA GLY A 25 11.55 -0.93 -6.42
C GLY A 25 11.39 -0.93 -4.91
N ASN A 26 12.01 0.03 -4.22
CA ASN A 26 11.88 0.27 -2.79
C ASN A 26 10.41 0.22 -2.37
N ARG A 27 10.01 -0.93 -1.83
CA ARG A 27 8.63 -1.26 -1.51
C ARG A 27 8.55 -1.53 -0.02
N ILE A 28 7.49 -1.03 0.59
CA ILE A 28 7.21 -1.26 2.00
C ILE A 28 5.99 -2.17 2.05
N GLU A 29 6.13 -3.33 2.70
CA GLU A 29 5.07 -4.33 2.85
C GLU A 29 4.51 -4.28 4.27
N GLN A 30 3.24 -3.91 4.41
CA GLN A 30 2.53 -3.81 5.70
C GLN A 30 1.03 -4.10 5.52
N LEU A 31 0.28 -4.22 6.61
CA LEU A 31 -1.18 -4.35 6.56
C LEU A 31 -1.83 -3.00 6.26
N ASN A 32 -2.81 -2.98 5.35
CA ASN A 32 -3.64 -1.80 5.07
C ASN A 32 -4.77 -1.63 6.10
N ILE A 33 -5.60 -0.59 5.93
CA ILE A 33 -6.74 -0.27 6.81
C ILE A 33 -7.80 -1.40 6.91
N HIS A 34 -7.76 -2.37 6.00
CA HIS A 34 -8.61 -3.56 6.00
C HIS A 34 -7.95 -4.78 6.65
N GLY A 35 -6.71 -4.67 7.13
CA GLY A 35 -5.95 -5.77 7.73
C GLY A 35 -5.36 -6.73 6.70
N VAL A 36 -5.22 -6.30 5.43
CA VAL A 36 -4.72 -7.14 4.34
C VAL A 36 -3.28 -6.75 4.01
N PRO A 37 -2.36 -7.71 3.77
CA PRO A 37 -1.02 -7.42 3.27
C PRO A 37 -1.07 -6.55 2.02
N SER A 38 -0.29 -5.47 2.01
CA SER A 38 -0.36 -4.43 0.99
C SER A 38 0.99 -3.73 0.82
N LEU A 39 1.16 -3.10 -0.34
CA LEU A 39 2.38 -2.40 -0.73
C LEU A 39 2.23 -0.90 -0.62
N PHE A 40 3.31 -0.22 -0.26
CA PHE A 40 3.41 1.23 -0.18
C PHE A 40 4.68 1.73 -0.88
N CYS A 41 4.57 2.86 -1.57
CA CYS A 41 5.67 3.40 -2.38
C CYS A 41 6.62 4.35 -1.64
N SER A 42 6.26 4.79 -0.44
CA SER A 42 7.04 5.72 0.39
C SER A 42 6.53 5.73 1.83
N ASP A 43 7.35 6.23 2.76
CA ASP A 43 6.97 6.41 4.16
C ASP A 43 5.77 7.35 4.31
N TRP A 44 5.65 8.37 3.46
CA TRP A 44 4.47 9.24 3.44
C TRP A 44 3.17 8.46 3.22
N CYS A 45 3.17 7.46 2.34
CA CYS A 45 1.98 6.61 2.15
C CYS A 45 1.71 5.75 3.37
N VAL A 46 2.75 5.22 4.03
CA VAL A 46 2.60 4.44 5.26
C VAL A 46 1.99 5.30 6.38
N ASP A 47 2.48 6.52 6.56
CA ASP A 47 1.98 7.44 7.58
C ASP A 47 0.54 7.86 7.30
N TRP A 48 0.18 8.08 6.04
CA TRP A 48 -1.20 8.34 5.67
C TRP A 48 -2.14 7.17 5.96
N GLU A 49 -1.67 5.93 5.74
CA GLU A 49 -2.44 4.73 6.08
C GLU A 49 -2.67 4.60 7.59
N LYS A 50 -1.68 4.94 8.42
CA LYS A 50 -1.84 5.02 9.90
C LYS A 50 -2.93 6.01 10.30
N VAL A 51 -2.97 7.20 9.68
CA VAL A 51 -4.03 8.20 9.93
C VAL A 51 -5.41 7.64 9.57
N ARG A 52 -5.53 6.93 8.42
CA ARG A 52 -6.79 6.28 8.02
C ARG A 52 -7.21 5.18 9.01
N MET A 53 -6.26 4.39 9.52
CA MET A 53 -6.51 3.36 10.52
C MET A 53 -7.03 3.96 11.84
N GLU A 54 -6.40 5.02 12.33
CA GLU A 54 -6.85 5.71 13.55
C GLU A 54 -8.25 6.31 13.38
N LYS A 55 -8.53 6.94 12.23
CA LYS A 55 -9.88 7.43 11.91
C LYS A 55 -10.92 6.30 11.90
N LYS A 56 -10.59 5.14 11.32
CA LYS A 56 -11.47 3.96 11.32
C LYS A 56 -11.72 3.46 12.74
N LYS A 57 -10.69 3.42 13.58
CA LYS A 57 -10.79 3.02 14.99
C LYS A 57 -11.65 3.99 15.80
N GLN A 58 -11.50 5.30 15.58
CA GLN A 58 -12.33 6.33 16.21
C GLN A 58 -13.79 6.21 15.77
N ALA A 59 -14.05 6.07 14.47
CA ALA A 59 -15.41 5.86 13.96
C ALA A 59 -16.07 4.60 14.54
N ARG A 60 -15.31 3.49 14.68
CA ARG A 60 -15.80 2.27 15.31
C ARG A 60 -16.15 2.45 16.79
N LYS A 61 -15.40 3.26 17.53
CA LYS A 61 -15.66 3.55 18.95
C LYS A 61 -16.94 4.36 19.18
N VAL A 62 -17.36 5.17 18.21
CA VAL A 62 -18.59 5.99 18.31
C VAL A 62 -19.86 5.16 18.02
N LEU A 63 -19.72 3.99 17.39
CA LEU A 63 -20.81 3.10 17.02
C LEU A 63 -21.12 2.02 18.07
N ILE A 64 -20.40 2.02 19.20
CA ILE A 64 -20.57 1.12 20.35
C ILE A 64 -21.02 1.98 21.54
#